data_AF-A0A150P7U1-F1
#
_entry.id   AF-A0A150P7U1-F1
#
_cell.length_a   1.000
_cell.length_b   1.000
_cell.length_c   1.000
_cell.angle_alpha   90.00
_cell.angle_beta   90.00
_cell.angle_gamma   90.00
#
_symmetry.space_group_name_H-M   'P 1'
#
loop_
_entity.id
_entity.type
_entity.pdbx_description
1 polymer ?
#
loop_
_entity_poly.entity_id
_entity_poly.type
_entity_poly.pdbx_seq_one_letter_code
_entity_poly.pdbx_strand_id
1 'polypeptide(L)'
;MLDLLRELRPRYHFSGHYHEPGQPLAAAGDTQSYQLNAVSFLKPHRLNPGCIGILRWAGPEESAFALLDAPWLGEYTRSNYRYL
;
A
#
# COMPACT_ATOMS: atom_id res chain seq x y z
N MET A 1 -1.05 11.95 -14.89
CA MET A 1 -1.51 10.80 -14.07
C MET A 1 -3.00 10.86 -13.79
N LEU A 2 -3.54 11.97 -13.25
CA LEU A 2 -5.00 12.11 -13.05
C LEU A 2 -5.81 11.91 -14.33
N ASP A 3 -5.35 12.45 -15.46
CA ASP A 3 -6.07 12.29 -16.74
C ASP A 3 -6.09 10.84 -17.23
N LEU A 4 -4.99 10.11 -17.05
CA LEU A 4 -4.90 8.69 -17.37
C LEU A 4 -5.83 7.84 -16.49
N LEU A 5 -5.93 8.15 -15.19
CA LEU A 5 -6.84 7.46 -14.28
C LEU A 5 -8.31 7.74 -14.64
N ARG A 6 -8.63 8.97 -15.04
CA ARG A 6 -9.98 9.35 -15.50
C ARG A 6 -10.36 8.66 -16.81
N GLU A 7 -9.41 8.46 -17.72
CA GLU A 7 -9.64 7.78 -18.99
C GLU A 7 -9.83 6.26 -18.80
N LEU A 8 -8.92 5.62 -18.06
CA LEU A 8 -8.92 4.17 -17.90
C LEU A 8 -9.89 3.66 -16.83
N ARG A 9 -10.27 4.53 -15.88
CA ARG A 9 -11.18 4.26 -14.76
C ARG A 9 -10.91 2.91 -14.06
N PRO A 10 -9.66 2.61 -13.66
CA PRO A 10 -9.40 1.37 -12.93
C PRO A 10 -10.11 1.40 -11.58
N ARG A 11 -10.52 0.24 -11.05
CA ARG A 11 -11.12 0.17 -9.70
C ARG A 11 -10.12 0.59 -8.61
N TYR A 12 -8.86 0.19 -8.77
CA TYR A 12 -7.77 0.54 -7.87
C TYR A 12 -6.58 1.10 -8.63
N HIS A 13 -5.89 2.04 -7.99
CA HIS A 13 -4.60 2.56 -8.42
C HIS A 13 -3.64 2.53 -7.22
N PHE A 14 -2.45 1.96 -7.42
CA PHE A 14 -1.41 1.86 -6.41
C PHE A 14 -0.15 2.57 -6.90
N SER A 15 0.37 3.51 -6.13
CA SER A 15 1.60 4.24 -6.45
C SER A 15 2.66 4.08 -5.35
N GLY A 16 3.92 3.89 -5.74
CA GLY A 16 5.06 3.85 -4.83
C GLY A 16 6.01 5.03 -5.03
N HIS A 17 7.32 4.77 -4.92
CA HIS A 17 8.43 5.67 -5.26
C HIS A 17 8.69 6.87 -4.32
N TYR A 18 7.67 7.49 -3.73
CA TYR A 18 7.86 8.70 -2.92
C TYR A 18 8.45 8.47 -1.52
N HIS A 19 8.62 7.22 -1.09
CA HIS A 19 9.18 6.81 0.22
C HIS A 19 8.45 7.38 1.47
N GLU A 20 7.29 8.02 1.29
CA GLU A 20 6.39 8.45 2.37
C GLU A 20 5.53 7.27 2.85
N PRO A 21 4.99 7.32 4.09
CA PRO A 21 4.06 6.33 4.61
C PRO A 21 2.92 6.01 3.63
N GLY A 22 2.57 4.73 3.53
CA GLY A 22 1.43 4.35 2.72
C GLY A 22 0.14 4.93 3.28
N GLN A 23 -0.69 5.47 2.40
CA GLN A 23 -1.92 6.17 2.76
C GLN A 23 -2.91 6.18 1.59
N PRO A 24 -4.23 6.28 1.84
CA PRO A 24 -5.20 6.61 0.80
C PRO A 24 -4.84 7.95 0.15
N LEU A 25 -5.02 8.03 -1.16
CA LEU A 25 -4.92 9.27 -1.93
C LEU A 25 -6.31 9.75 -2.32
N ALA A 26 -6.41 11.01 -2.76
CA ALA A 26 -7.65 11.55 -3.30
C ALA A 26 -8.14 10.68 -4.47
N ALA A 27 -9.42 10.32 -4.43
CA ALA A 27 -10.05 9.54 -5.48
C ALA A 27 -10.09 10.32 -6.80
N ALA A 28 -9.96 9.59 -7.91
CA ALA A 28 -10.12 10.12 -9.25
C ALA A 28 -11.35 9.47 -9.90
N GLY A 29 -12.53 10.08 -9.71
CA GLY A 29 -13.79 9.42 -10.05
C GLY A 29 -14.03 8.22 -9.13
N ASP A 30 -14.34 7.07 -9.72
CA ASP A 30 -14.58 5.80 -8.99
C ASP A 30 -13.29 5.06 -8.64
N THR A 31 -12.13 5.54 -9.10
CA THR A 31 -10.83 4.93 -8.81
C THR A 31 -10.38 5.20 -7.39
N GLN A 32 -10.26 4.14 -6.59
CA GLN A 32 -9.62 4.21 -5.28
C GLN A 32 -8.10 4.21 -5.44
N SER A 33 -7.45 5.26 -4.97
CA SER A 33 -6.01 5.43 -5.10
C SER A 33 -5.31 5.28 -3.76
N TYR A 34 -4.17 4.60 -3.75
CA TYR A 34 -3.35 4.39 -2.56
C TYR A 34 -1.88 4.62 -2.87
N GLN A 35 -1.19 5.26 -1.95
CA GLN A 35 0.26 5.26 -1.90
C GLN A 35 0.75 4.10 -1.03
N LEU A 36 1.82 3.46 -1.46
CA LEU A 36 2.54 2.44 -0.70
C LEU A 36 3.99 2.88 -0.46
N ASN A 37 4.46 2.71 0.77
CA ASN A 37 5.87 2.91 1.07
C ASN A 37 6.69 1.71 0.55
N ALA A 38 8.01 1.87 0.40
CA ALA A 38 8.91 0.78 0.08
C ALA A 38 8.93 -0.25 1.22
N VAL A 39 8.90 -1.54 0.88
CA VAL A 39 9.11 -2.64 1.81
C VAL A 39 10.59 -2.65 2.23
N SER A 40 10.89 -1.87 3.26
CA SER A 40 12.27 -1.63 3.73
C SER A 40 12.29 -1.32 5.22
N PHE A 41 13.50 -1.32 5.78
CA PHE A 41 13.79 -1.06 7.19
C PHE A 41 14.60 0.22 7.35
N LEU A 42 14.11 1.34 6.80
CA LEU A 42 14.74 2.65 6.97
C LEU A 42 14.73 3.06 8.45
N LYS A 43 15.37 4.17 8.82
CA LYS A 43 15.42 4.62 10.22
C LYS A 43 14.00 4.61 10.82
N PRO A 44 13.72 3.91 11.94
CA PRO A 44 14.63 3.34 12.95
C PRO A 44 14.91 1.81 12.84
N HIS A 45 15.14 1.28 11.65
CA HIS A 45 15.33 -0.16 11.37
C HIS A 45 14.11 -1.03 11.67
N ARG A 46 12.92 -0.43 11.58
CA ARG A 46 11.62 -1.10 11.58
C ARG A 46 11.03 -1.04 10.19
N LEU A 47 10.11 -1.96 9.90
CA LEU A 47 9.43 -1.97 8.62
C LEU A 47 8.72 -0.63 8.39
N ASN A 48 8.88 -0.04 7.21
CA ASN A 48 8.29 1.25 6.89
C ASN A 48 6.75 1.21 7.01
N PRO A 49 6.10 2.21 7.66
CA PRO A 49 4.64 2.25 7.77
C PRO A 49 3.94 2.27 6.40
N GLY A 50 2.85 1.52 6.28
CA GLY A 50 2.04 1.46 5.05
C GLY A 50 2.80 0.91 3.82
N CYS A 51 3.85 0.11 4.02
CA CYS A 51 4.56 -0.52 2.90
C CYS A 51 3.88 -1.79 2.36
N ILE A 52 2.87 -2.31 3.08
CA ILE A 52 2.12 -3.51 2.70
C ILE A 52 0.63 -3.17 2.71
N GLY A 53 -0.09 -3.66 1.70
CA GLY A 53 -1.53 -3.69 1.69
C GLY A 53 -2.05 -5.03 1.19
N ILE A 54 -3.28 -5.34 1.55
CA ILE A 54 -3.95 -6.60 1.23
C ILE A 54 -5.14 -6.29 0.34
N LEU A 55 -5.12 -6.78 -0.90
CA LEU A 55 -6.26 -6.80 -1.78
C LEU A 55 -6.98 -8.14 -1.62
N ARG A 56 -8.17 -8.12 -1.02
CA ARG A 56 -9.09 -9.25 -1.04
C ARG A 56 -9.88 -9.17 -2.35
N TRP A 57 -9.81 -10.23 -3.16
CA TRP A 57 -10.46 -10.29 -4.47
C TRP A 57 -11.31 -11.55 -4.58
N ALA A 58 -12.63 -11.37 -4.66
CA ALA A 58 -13.61 -12.41 -4.99
C ALA A 58 -14.29 -12.17 -6.35
N GLY A 59 -14.08 -10.99 -6.94
CA GLY A 59 -14.54 -10.63 -8.27
C GLY A 59 -14.47 -9.13 -8.50
N PRO A 60 -14.89 -8.65 -9.69
CA PRO A 60 -14.89 -7.23 -10.02
C PRO A 60 -15.65 -6.39 -9.01
N GLU A 61 -16.83 -6.85 -8.57
CA GLU A 61 -17.69 -6.14 -7.60
C GLU A 61 -17.36 -6.42 -6.15
N GLU A 62 -16.79 -7.60 -5.88
CA GLU A 62 -16.47 -8.07 -4.55
C GLU A 62 -14.95 -8.06 -4.35
N SER A 63 -14.44 -6.85 -4.14
CA SER A 63 -13.05 -6.64 -3.77
C SER A 63 -12.92 -5.51 -2.76
N ALA A 64 -11.94 -5.64 -1.89
CA ALA A 64 -11.60 -4.63 -0.89
C ALA A 64 -10.08 -4.59 -0.69
N PHE A 65 -9.53 -3.39 -0.68
CA PHE A 65 -8.14 -3.15 -0.34
C PHE A 65 -8.05 -2.48 1.03
N ALA A 66 -7.07 -2.89 1.83
CA ALA A 66 -6.70 -2.20 3.05
C ALA A 66 -5.18 -2.18 3.20
N LEU A 67 -4.65 -1.09 3.76
CA LEU A 67 -3.27 -1.09 4.25
C LEU A 67 -3.17 -2.05 5.43
N LEU A 68 -2.12 -2.87 5.44
CA LEU A 68 -1.91 -3.81 6.52
C LEU A 68 -1.37 -3.06 7.73
N ASP A 69 -2.20 -2.97 8.76
CA ASP A 69 -1.84 -2.48 10.08
C ASP A 69 -2.03 -3.61 11.09
N ALA A 70 -0.95 -4.31 11.39
CA ALA A 70 -0.95 -5.44 12.30
C ALA A 70 0.20 -5.30 13.30
N PRO A 71 -0.04 -5.45 14.62
CA PRO A 71 0.99 -5.22 15.64
C PRO A 71 2.26 -6.05 15.42
N TRP A 72 2.11 -7.29 14.92
CA TRP A 72 3.23 -8.19 14.65
C TRP A 72 4.19 -7.66 13.57
N LEU A 73 3.76 -6.75 12.68
CA LEU A 73 4.66 -6.12 11.71
C LEU A 73 5.77 -5.33 12.39
N GLY A 74 5.48 -4.76 13.57
CA GLY A 74 6.46 -4.03 14.38
C GLY A 74 7.58 -4.90 14.97
N GLU A 75 7.40 -6.23 14.97
CA GLU A 75 8.39 -7.19 15.42
C GLU A 75 9.48 -7.42 14.36
N TYR A 76 9.20 -7.11 13.09
CA TYR A 76 10.15 -7.24 11.99
C TYR A 76 11.10 -6.04 11.93
N THR A 77 12.37 -6.38 11.81
CA THR A 77 13.52 -5.47 11.78
C THR A 77 14.46 -5.89 10.66
N ARG A 78 15.38 -5.00 10.29
CA ARG A 78 16.45 -5.31 9.33
C ARG A 78 17.24 -6.57 9.69
N SER A 79 17.36 -6.88 10.98
CA SER A 79 18.22 -7.94 11.49
C SER A 79 17.52 -9.29 11.66
N ASN A 80 16.19 -9.33 11.76
CA ASN A 80 15.44 -10.58 12.04
C ASN A 80 14.51 -11.03 10.91
N TYR A 81 14.24 -10.20 9.90
CA TYR A 81 13.24 -10.54 8.87
C TYR A 81 13.56 -11.76 8.00
N ARG A 82 14.82 -12.21 7.94
CA ARG A 82 15.26 -13.38 7.15
C ARG A 82 15.27 -14.69 7.93
N TYR A 83 15.13 -14.62 9.25
CA TYR A 83 15.29 -15.76 10.15
C TYR A 83 13.94 -16.22 10.73
N LEU A 84 12.85 -15.75 10.13
CA LEU A 84 11.46 -16.09 10.42
C LEU A 84 10.83 -16.71 9.18
#